data_AF-A0A967JP04-F1
#
_entry.id   AF-A0A967JP04-F1
#
_cell.length_a   1.000
_cell.length_b   1.000
_cell.length_c   1.000
_cell.angle_alpha   90.00
_cell.angle_beta   90.00
_cell.angle_gamma   90.00
#
_symmetry.space_group_name_H-M   'P 1'
#
loop_
_entity.id
_entity.type
_entity.pdbx_description
1 polymer ?
#
loop_
_entity_poly.entity_id
_entity_poly.type
_entity_poly.pdbx_seq_one_letter_code
_entity_poly.pdbx_strand_id
1 'polypeptide(L)'
;MVTAIPAVRETHHAVSVNLEDGLAIVDVELTFASRARHPAEMKYRLQLPEGAALASLRACISDRCREGLALGDAGRKAYDDALRARGDDGDATPIAAAEHVRD
;
A
#
# COMPACT_ATOMS: atom_id res chain seq x y z
N MET A 1 5.46 1.40 -10.70
CA MET A 1 6.82 1.95 -10.42
C MET A 1 7.01 2.09 -8.92
N VAL A 2 8.13 1.63 -8.36
CA VAL A 2 8.45 1.74 -6.92
C VAL A 2 9.37 2.92 -6.68
N THR A 3 9.08 3.73 -5.66
CA THR A 3 9.96 4.78 -5.14
C THR A 3 10.15 4.56 -3.64
N ALA A 4 11.38 4.35 -3.20
CA ALA A 4 11.72 4.14 -1.80
C ALA A 4 13.18 4.53 -1.51
N ILE A 5 13.55 4.59 -0.23
CA ILE A 5 14.95 4.79 0.16
C ILE A 5 15.83 3.61 -0.30
N PRO A 6 17.17 3.79 -0.45
CA PRO A 6 18.06 2.74 -0.94
C PRO A 6 18.14 1.48 -0.08
N ALA A 7 17.63 1.48 1.15
CA ALA A 7 17.63 0.32 2.04
C ALA A 7 16.37 -0.57 1.89
N VAL A 8 15.36 -0.14 1.12
CA VAL A 8 14.12 -0.90 0.86
C VAL A 8 14.24 -1.65 -0.46
N ARG A 9 13.87 -2.93 -0.47
CA ARG A 9 13.85 -3.78 -1.68
C ARG A 9 12.54 -4.54 -1.76
N GLU A 10 11.99 -4.63 -2.97
CA GLU A 10 10.93 -5.59 -3.30
C GLU A 10 11.53 -6.99 -3.25
N THR A 11 10.89 -7.89 -2.52
CA THR A 11 11.31 -9.29 -2.38
C THR A 11 10.28 -10.27 -2.93
N HIS A 12 9.03 -9.83 -3.11
CA HIS A 12 7.97 -10.64 -3.69
C HIS A 12 6.98 -9.76 -4.45
N HIS A 13 6.48 -10.30 -5.56
CA HIS A 13 5.46 -9.71 -6.40
C HIS A 13 4.63 -10.82 -7.01
N ALA A 14 3.36 -10.89 -6.62
CA ALA A 14 2.39 -11.82 -7.18
C ALA A 14 1.17 -11.06 -7.67
N VAL A 15 0.63 -11.51 -8.80
CA VAL A 15 -0.63 -11.04 -9.34
C VAL A 15 -1.51 -12.25 -9.54
N SER A 16 -2.65 -12.29 -8.86
CA SER A 16 -3.69 -13.28 -9.09
C SER A 16 -4.91 -12.63 -9.70
N VAL A 17 -5.48 -13.30 -10.70
CA VAL A 17 -6.68 -12.86 -11.39
C VAL A 17 -7.72 -13.95 -11.23
N ASN A 18 -8.86 -13.60 -10.67
CA ASN A 18 -10.01 -14.47 -10.55
C ASN A 18 -11.17 -13.88 -11.36
N LEU A 19 -11.88 -14.73 -12.12
CA LEU A 19 -13.01 -14.33 -12.94
C LEU A 19 -14.30 -14.84 -12.29
N GLU A 20 -15.10 -13.93 -11.76
CA GLU A 20 -16.34 -14.24 -11.04
C GLU A 20 -17.47 -13.36 -11.56
N ASP A 21 -18.62 -13.94 -11.91
CA ASP A 21 -19.82 -13.23 -12.37
C ASP A 21 -19.57 -12.22 -13.52
N GLY A 22 -18.62 -12.52 -14.40
CA GLY A 22 -18.24 -11.63 -15.51
C GLY A 22 -17.36 -10.44 -15.11
N LEU A 23 -16.88 -10.40 -13.86
CA LEU A 23 -15.91 -9.44 -13.35
C LEU A 23 -14.54 -10.11 -13.18
N ALA A 24 -13.48 -9.31 -13.33
CA ALA A 24 -12.12 -9.71 -12.98
C ALA A 24 -11.74 -9.11 -11.63
N ILE A 25 -11.57 -9.96 -10.63
CA ILE A 25 -10.98 -9.60 -9.33
C ILE A 25 -9.48 -9.80 -9.46
N VAL A 26 -8.72 -8.72 -9.27
CA VAL A 26 -7.26 -8.73 -9.41
C VAL A 26 -6.65 -8.39 -8.06
N ASP A 27 -5.93 -9.34 -7.48
CA ASP A 27 -5.13 -9.13 -6.29
C ASP A 27 -3.67 -8.96 -6.68
N VAL A 28 -3.07 -7.87 -6.22
CA VAL A 28 -1.64 -7.58 -6.40
C VAL A 28 -0.98 -7.59 -5.03
N GLU A 29 -0.17 -8.61 -4.78
CA GLU A 29 0.58 -8.76 -3.53
C GLU A 29 2.05 -8.36 -3.75
N LEU A 30 2.52 -7.42 -2.93
CA LEU A 30 3.90 -6.93 -2.94
C LEU A 30 4.49 -7.06 -1.54
N THR A 31 5.65 -7.70 -1.42
CA THR A 31 6.42 -7.74 -0.17
C THR A 31 7.70 -6.94 -0.33
N PHE A 32 8.00 -6.13 0.68
CA PHE A 32 9.23 -5.34 0.75
C PHE A 32 9.99 -5.65 2.03
N ALA A 33 11.33 -5.70 1.93
CA ALA A 33 12.23 -5.78 3.06
C ALA A 33 13.01 -4.47 3.19
N SER A 34 13.09 -3.92 4.41
CA SER A 34 13.91 -2.75 4.73
C SER A 34 15.10 -3.14 5.60
N ARG A 35 16.31 -2.73 5.22
CA ARG A 35 17.52 -2.81 6.05
C ARG A 35 17.82 -1.52 6.81
N ALA A 36 16.93 -0.53 6.75
CA ALA A 36 17.11 0.72 7.47
C ALA A 36 16.97 0.51 8.99
N ARG A 37 17.67 1.34 9.78
CA ARG A 37 17.55 1.33 11.25
C ARG A 37 16.35 2.14 11.75
N HIS A 38 15.59 2.73 10.84
CA HIS A 38 14.44 3.60 11.10
C HIS A 38 13.28 3.20 10.18
N PRO A 39 12.04 3.60 10.49
CA PRO A 39 10.91 3.44 9.60
C PRO A 39 11.22 4.00 8.20
N ALA A 40 10.75 3.29 7.17
CA ALA A 40 10.96 3.66 5.78
C ALA A 40 9.60 3.81 5.09
N GLU A 41 9.44 4.91 4.35
CA GLU A 41 8.31 5.10 3.46
C GLU A 41 8.64 4.54 2.06
N MET A 42 7.64 3.97 1.41
CA MET A 42 7.70 3.58 0.01
C MET A 42 6.43 4.03 -0.71
N LYS A 43 6.55 4.30 -2.00
CA LYS A 43 5.44 4.62 -2.89
C LYS A 43 5.44 3.63 -4.04
N TYR A 44 4.26 3.09 -4.35
CA TYR A 44 4.06 2.21 -5.48
C TYR A 44 3.00 2.82 -6.41
N ARG A 45 3.38 3.06 -7.66
CA ARG A 45 2.46 3.44 -8.74
C ARG A 45 1.96 2.17 -9.41
N LEU A 46 0.70 1.83 -9.15
CA LEU A 46 -0.04 0.78 -9.82
C LEU A 46 -0.73 1.36 -11.06
N GLN A 47 -0.55 0.73 -12.21
CA GLN A 47 -1.31 1.06 -13.40
C GLN A 47 -2.63 0.31 -13.37
N LEU A 48 -3.74 1.04 -13.50
CA LEU A 48 -5.09 0.46 -13.56
C LEU A 48 -5.59 0.48 -15.01
N PRO A 49 -6.09 -0.66 -15.53
CA PRO A 49 -6.80 -0.68 -16.81
C PRO A 49 -8.01 0.26 -16.82
N GLU A 50 -8.43 0.68 -18.01
CA GLU A 50 -9.68 1.44 -18.15
C GLU A 50 -10.87 0.65 -17.57
N GLY A 51 -11.70 1.32 -16.79
CA GLY A 51 -12.85 0.71 -16.11
C GLY A 51 -12.51 -0.04 -14.81
N ALA A 52 -11.23 -0.21 -14.46
CA ALA A 52 -10.83 -0.80 -13.19
C ALA A 52 -10.85 0.26 -12.06
N ALA A 53 -11.21 -0.20 -10.85
CA ALA A 53 -11.15 0.62 -9.64
C ALA A 53 -10.44 -0.17 -8.53
N LEU A 54 -9.68 0.53 -7.69
CA LEU A 54 -9.08 -0.07 -6.51
C LEU A 54 -10.17 -0.33 -5.46
N ALA A 55 -10.42 -1.60 -5.12
CA ALA A 55 -11.46 -1.97 -4.17
C ALA A 55 -11.01 -1.85 -2.71
N SER A 56 -9.79 -2.30 -2.41
CA SER A 56 -9.22 -2.29 -1.06
C SER A 56 -7.70 -2.09 -1.10
N LEU A 57 -7.14 -1.68 0.04
CA LEU A 57 -5.70 -1.60 0.26
C LEU A 57 -5.38 -2.16 1.64
N ARG A 58 -4.47 -3.14 1.68
CA ARG A 58 -3.99 -3.74 2.92
C ARG A 58 -2.48 -3.57 3.06
N ALA A 59 -2.03 -3.17 4.23
CA ALA A 59 -0.62 -3.06 4.58
C ALA A 59 -0.33 -3.89 5.84
N CYS A 60 0.73 -4.69 5.81
CA CYS A 60 1.07 -5.62 6.89
C CYS A 60 2.54 -5.48 7.32
N ILE A 61 2.81 -5.67 8.61
CA ILE A 61 4.15 -5.87 9.16
C ILE A 61 4.13 -7.14 10.01
N SER A 62 4.93 -8.14 9.62
CA SER A 62 4.75 -9.49 10.15
C SER A 62 3.26 -9.90 10.04
N ASP A 63 2.63 -10.30 11.14
CA ASP A 63 1.25 -10.80 11.15
C ASP A 63 0.20 -9.71 11.39
N ARG A 64 0.63 -8.45 11.55
CA ARG A 64 -0.27 -7.32 11.88
C ARG A 64 -0.59 -6.51 10.63
N CYS A 65 -1.86 -6.54 10.22
CA CYS A 65 -2.34 -5.82 9.06
C CYS A 65 -3.28 -4.66 9.42
N ARG A 66 -3.24 -3.62 8.60
CA ARG A 66 -4.31 -2.62 8.50
C ARG A 66 -4.88 -2.66 7.10
N GLU A 67 -6.20 -2.65 7.01
CA GLU A 67 -6.94 -2.59 5.76
C GLU A 67 -7.74 -1.29 5.72
N GLY A 68 -7.79 -0.69 4.54
CA GLY A 68 -8.54 0.53 4.27
C GLY A 68 -9.18 0.48 2.89
N LEU A 69 -10.23 1.28 2.74
CA LEU A 69 -10.84 1.54 1.44
C LEU A 69 -9.99 2.56 0.67
N ALA A 70 -9.96 2.43 -0.66
CA ALA A 70 -9.31 3.40 -1.55
C ALA A 70 -10.13 4.71 -1.57
N LEU A 71 -9.87 5.63 -0.63
CA LEU A 71 -10.73 6.79 -0.40
C LEU A 71 -10.05 8.13 -0.72
N GLY A 72 -9.84 8.45 -2.00
CA GLY A 72 -9.55 9.82 -2.49
C GLY A 72 -8.72 10.74 -1.58
N ASP A 73 -9.08 12.03 -1.50
CA ASP A 73 -8.35 13.01 -0.68
C ASP A 73 -8.44 12.73 0.84
N ALA A 74 -9.50 12.06 1.28
CA ALA A 74 -9.70 11.69 2.69
C ALA A 74 -8.67 10.67 3.17
N GLY A 75 -8.24 9.75 2.30
CA GLY A 75 -7.23 8.74 2.56
C GLY A 75 -5.84 9.35 2.78
N ARG A 76 -5.49 10.37 1.98
CA ARG A 76 -4.24 11.13 2.15
C ARG A 76 -4.18 11.80 3.51
N LYS A 77 -5.24 12.51 3.92
CA LYS A 77 -5.30 13.18 5.22
C LYS A 77 -5.18 12.19 6.38
N ALA A 78 -5.92 11.09 6.32
CA ALA A 78 -5.87 10.04 7.35
C ALA A 78 -4.48 9.40 7.48
N TYR A 79 -3.78 9.21 6.35
CA TYR A 79 -2.40 8.75 6.33
C TYR A 79 -1.46 9.74 7.02
N ASP A 80 -1.53 11.02 6.65
CA ASP A 80 -0.66 12.05 7.23
C ASP A 80 -0.91 12.21 8.73
N ASP A 81 -2.17 12.19 9.17
CA ASP A 81 -2.54 12.29 10.58
C ASP A 81 -2.00 11.08 11.38
N ALA A 82 -2.07 9.88 10.79
CA ALA A 82 -1.54 8.67 11.40
C ALA A 82 0.01 8.65 11.45
N LEU A 83 0.70 9.24 10.46
CA LEU A 83 2.15 9.44 10.53
C LEU A 83 2.54 10.40 11.65
N ARG A 84 1.79 11.49 11.85
CA ARG A 84 2.05 12.47 12.92
C ARG A 84 1.77 11.90 14.31
N ALA A 85 0.73 11.07 14.45
CA ALA A 85 0.36 10.47 15.72
C ALA A 85 1.29 9.33 16.18
N ARG A 86 2.17 8.83 15.30
CA ARG A 86 2.92 7.59 15.51
C ARG A 86 3.97 7.66 16.64
N GLY A 87 4.38 8.85 17.07
CA GLY A 87 5.39 9.01 18.14
C GLY A 87 6.69 8.24 17.86
N ASP A 88 7.49 8.00 18.90
CA ASP A 88 8.75 7.20 18.83
C ASP A 88 8.54 5.73 19.25
N ASP A 89 7.29 5.34 19.53
CA ASP A 89 6.97 4.01 20.07
C ASP A 89 6.92 2.97 18.94
N GLY A 90 7.88 2.04 18.99
CA GLY A 90 8.15 1.02 17.96
C GLY A 90 7.06 -0.03 17.71
N ASP A 91 5.83 0.17 18.17
CA ASP A 91 4.73 -0.81 18.02
C ASP A 91 3.71 -0.44 16.95
N ALA A 92 4.03 0.54 16.11
CA ALA A 92 3.06 1.05 15.15
C ALA A 92 2.89 0.11 13.95
N THR A 93 1.74 -0.55 13.86
CA THR A 93 1.25 -1.22 12.64
C THR A 93 1.36 -0.32 11.41
N PRO A 94 1.66 -0.85 10.22
CA PRO A 94 1.84 -0.05 9.02
C PRO A 94 0.52 0.59 8.60
N ILE A 95 0.66 1.74 7.97
CA ILE A 95 -0.44 2.50 7.37
C ILE A 95 -0.12 2.70 5.89
N ALA A 96 -1.15 2.70 5.07
CA ALA A 96 -1.05 2.99 3.65
C ALA A 96 -2.27 3.78 3.21
N ALA A 97 -2.09 4.55 2.15
CA ALA A 97 -3.16 5.21 1.43
C ALA A 97 -2.88 5.10 -0.06
N ALA A 98 -3.96 5.15 -0.85
CA ALA A 98 -3.90 5.21 -2.29
C ALA A 98 -4.67 6.45 -2.76
N GLU A 99 -4.15 7.08 -3.80
CA GLU A 99 -4.79 8.20 -4.49
C GLU A 99 -4.71 7.96 -6.00
N HIS A 100 -5.71 8.44 -6.74
CA HIS A 100 -5.62 8.47 -8.19
C HIS A 100 -4.65 9.58 -8.61
N VAL A 101 -3.59 9.21 -9.31
CA VAL A 101 -2.65 10.16 -9.89
C VAL A 101 -2.97 10.26 -11.37
N ARG A 102 -3.30 11.46 -11.86
CA ARG A 102 -3.35 11.74 -13.30
C ARG A 102 -1.94 12.12 -13.75
N ASP A 103 -1.48 11.54 -14.86
CA ASP A 103 -0.26 11.94 -15.54
C ASP A 103 -0.45 13.29 -16.28
#